data_AF-E1JHF8-F1
#
_entry.id   AF-E1JHF8-F1
#
_cell.length_a   1.000
_cell.length_b   1.000
_cell.length_c   1.000
_cell.angle_alpha   90.00
_cell.angle_beta   90.00
_cell.angle_gamma   90.00
#
_symmetry.space_group_name_H-M   'P 1'
#
loop_
_entity.id
_entity.type
_entity.pdbx_description
1 polymer ?
#
loop_
_entity_poly.entity_id
_entity_poly.type
_entity_poly.pdbx_seq_one_letter_code
_entity_poly.pdbx_strand_id
1 'polypeptide(L)'
;MKFFILISFLLVCQGSNEEEDNIIAELCFNPNSGPPCQKLKTYYWDKEKNRCVLSRYLMQPCGFFDTIDMCDKICTKESWTISHLEVYVRNMP
;
A
#
# COMPACT_ATOMS: atom_id res chain seq x y z
N MET A 1 25.03 -22.80 -30.80
CA MET A 1 23.66 -22.36 -30.43
C MET A 1 23.17 -22.86 -29.06
N LYS A 2 23.95 -23.61 -28.26
CA LYS A 2 23.55 -24.04 -26.90
C LYS A 2 23.88 -23.03 -25.79
N PHE A 3 24.87 -22.14 -26.00
CA PHE A 3 25.29 -21.14 -25.01
C PHE A 3 24.23 -20.08 -24.71
N PHE A 4 23.40 -19.70 -25.69
CA PHE A 4 22.38 -18.67 -25.51
C PHE A 4 21.30 -19.07 -24.49
N ILE A 5 20.97 -20.37 -24.42
CA ILE A 5 19.94 -20.86 -23.48
C ILE A 5 20.41 -20.71 -22.03
N LEU A 6 21.70 -20.94 -21.75
CA LEU A 6 22.27 -20.78 -20.40
C LEU A 6 22.24 -19.32 -19.93
N ILE A 7 22.49 -18.36 -20.83
CA ILE A 7 22.44 -16.93 -20.51
C ILE A 7 20.99 -16.51 -20.22
N SER A 8 20.02 -17.02 -20.97
CA SER A 8 18.60 -16.76 -20.71
C SER A 8 18.14 -17.27 -19.33
N PHE A 9 18.61 -18.44 -18.90
CA PHE A 9 18.31 -18.94 -17.54
C PHE A 9 18.96 -18.10 -16.43
N LEU A 10 20.18 -17.60 -16.65
CA LEU A 10 20.85 -16.73 -15.65
C LEU A 10 20.17 -15.36 -15.52
N LEU A 11 19.65 -14.79 -16.61
CA LEU A 11 18.92 -13.53 -16.59
C LEU A 11 17.59 -13.63 -15.81
N VAL A 12 16.88 -14.77 -15.90
CA VAL A 12 15.62 -14.98 -15.17
C VAL A 12 15.86 -15.07 -13.65
N CYS A 13 16.99 -15.64 -13.21
CA CYS A 13 17.31 -15.73 -11.78
C CYS A 13 17.76 -14.41 -11.15
N GLN A 14 18.22 -13.43 -11.94
CA GLN A 14 18.60 -12.11 -11.40
C GLN A 14 17.42 -11.16 -11.21
N GLY A 15 16.23 -11.49 -11.73
CA GLY A 15 15.03 -10.67 -11.60
C GLY A 15 14.32 -10.73 -10.24
N SER A 16 14.80 -11.52 -9.27
CA SER A 16 14.13 -11.63 -7.96
C SER A 16 14.60 -10.63 -6.91
N ASN A 17 15.60 -9.79 -7.23
CA ASN A 17 16.09 -8.72 -6.35
C ASN A 17 15.63 -7.35 -6.88
N GLU A 18 14.42 -7.27 -7.42
CA GLU A 18 13.76 -5.98 -7.61
C GLU A 18 13.54 -5.38 -6.21
N GLU A 19 14.21 -4.27 -5.95
CA GLU A 19 14.04 -3.46 -4.75
C GLU A 19 12.55 -3.14 -4.61
N GLU A 20 11.88 -3.64 -3.58
CA GLU A 20 10.45 -3.44 -3.44
C GLU A 20 10.14 -1.94 -3.30
N ASP A 21 9.30 -1.44 -4.21
CA ASP A 21 8.89 -0.04 -4.21
C ASP A 21 8.15 0.33 -2.91
N ASN A 22 8.36 1.58 -2.50
CA ASN A 22 7.64 2.15 -1.36
C ASN A 22 6.19 2.43 -1.74
N ILE A 23 5.25 1.71 -1.13
CA ILE A 23 3.80 1.78 -1.43
C ILE A 23 3.00 2.73 -0.53
N ILE A 24 3.67 3.47 0.37
CA ILE A 24 2.97 4.36 1.30
C ILE A 24 2.15 5.41 0.56
N ALA A 25 2.63 5.87 -0.59
CA ALA A 25 1.97 6.92 -1.35
C ALA A 25 0.66 6.42 -1.96
N GLU A 26 0.69 5.26 -2.60
CA GLU A 26 -0.48 4.62 -3.18
C GLU A 26 -1.50 4.25 -2.10
N LEU A 27 -1.02 3.81 -0.93
CA LEU A 27 -1.88 3.35 0.15
C LEU A 27 -2.51 4.49 0.97
N CYS A 28 -1.74 5.51 1.32
CA CYS A 28 -2.17 6.58 2.24
C CYS A 28 -2.43 7.92 1.55
N PHE A 29 -1.76 8.19 0.43
CA PHE A 29 -1.94 9.42 -0.33
C PHE A 29 -2.77 9.12 -1.58
N ASN A 30 -4.07 8.90 -1.33
CA ASN A 30 -5.12 8.53 -2.27
C ASN A 30 -4.80 8.88 -3.74
N PRO A 31 -4.63 7.89 -4.64
CA PRO A 31 -4.61 8.17 -6.05
C PRO A 31 -5.99 8.75 -6.45
N ASN A 32 -6.01 9.80 -7.26
CA ASN A 32 -7.26 10.38 -7.81
C ASN A 32 -8.08 9.39 -8.68
N SER A 33 -7.66 8.13 -8.73
CA SER A 33 -8.23 7.01 -9.48
C SER A 33 -8.50 5.84 -8.55
N GLY A 34 -9.70 5.28 -8.63
CA GLY A 34 -10.10 4.10 -7.88
C GLY A 34 -11.58 3.80 -8.11
N PRO A 35 -12.08 2.66 -7.62
CA PRO A 35 -13.52 2.43 -7.61
C PRO A 35 -14.23 3.51 -6.78
N PRO A 36 -15.52 3.78 -7.05
CA PRO A 36 -16.30 4.67 -6.21
C PRO A 36 -16.29 4.17 -4.76
N CYS A 37 -16.41 5.07 -3.78
CA CYS A 37 -16.40 4.68 -2.38
C CYS A 37 -17.58 3.75 -2.09
N GLN A 38 -17.29 2.51 -1.65
CA GLN A 38 -18.31 1.46 -1.48
C GLN A 38 -18.77 1.29 -0.02
N LYS A 39 -17.98 1.79 0.95
CA LYS A 39 -18.18 1.52 2.37
C LYS A 39 -18.09 2.81 3.18
N LEU A 40 -19.06 3.02 4.07
CA LEU A 40 -19.01 4.05 5.11
C LEU A 40 -18.27 3.52 6.34
N LYS A 41 -17.94 4.42 7.28
CA LYS A 41 -17.25 4.08 8.53
C LYS A 41 -15.86 3.49 8.35
N THR A 42 -15.22 3.81 7.22
CA THR A 42 -13.80 3.56 6.97
C THR A 42 -12.99 4.82 7.27
N TYR A 43 -11.68 4.68 7.38
CA TYR A 43 -10.76 5.76 7.72
C TYR A 43 -9.77 5.99 6.57
N TYR A 44 -9.40 7.23 6.33
CA TYR A 44 -8.37 7.64 5.37
C TYR A 44 -7.41 8.63 6.02
N TRP A 45 -6.20 8.72 5.48
CA TRP A 45 -5.22 9.70 5.89
C TRP A 45 -5.52 11.08 5.29
N ASP A 46 -5.75 12.07 6.16
CA ASP A 46 -5.91 13.46 5.75
C ASP A 46 -4.54 14.15 5.83
N LYS A 47 -3.93 14.39 4.67
CA LYS A 47 -2.59 14.98 4.57
C LYS A 47 -2.53 16.40 5.13
N GLU A 48 -3.60 17.18 5.00
CA GLU A 48 -3.64 18.56 5.53
C GLU A 48 -3.70 18.56 7.06
N LYS A 49 -4.41 17.57 7.65
CA LYS A 49 -4.54 17.43 9.10
C LYS A 49 -3.48 16.55 9.74
N ASN A 50 -2.65 15.88 8.94
CA ASN A 50 -1.62 14.93 9.36
C ASN A 50 -2.15 13.86 10.34
N ARG A 51 -3.33 13.30 10.05
CA ARG A 51 -4.00 12.27 10.87
C ARG A 51 -5.03 11.49 10.07
N CYS A 52 -5.40 10.32 10.57
CA CYS A 52 -6.56 9.60 10.03
C CYS A 52 -7.89 10.23 10.45
N VAL A 53 -8.83 10.24 9.51
CA VAL A 53 -10.19 10.75 9.71
C VAL A 53 -11.23 9.80 9.14
N LEU A 54 -12.44 9.86 9.71
CA LEU A 54 -13.58 9.04 9.29
C LEU A 54 -14.12 9.49 7.93
N SER A 55 -14.28 8.57 6.99
CA SER A 55 -15.06 8.78 5.77
C SER A 55 -16.55 8.84 6.13
N ARG A 56 -17.13 10.04 6.01
CA ARG A 56 -18.52 10.34 6.39
C ARG A 56 -19.52 10.11 5.25
N TYR A 57 -19.03 10.08 4.02
CA TYR A 57 -19.84 10.06 2.81
C TYR A 57 -19.26 9.05 1.82
N LEU A 58 -20.10 8.49 0.95
CA LEU A 58 -19.65 7.65 -0.17
C LEU A 58 -19.13 8.51 -1.32
N MET A 59 -18.24 9.45 -0.99
CA MET A 59 -17.59 10.38 -1.90
C MET A 59 -16.11 10.46 -1.54
N GLN A 60 -15.27 10.77 -2.53
CA GLN A 60 -13.84 10.91 -2.29
C GLN A 60 -13.54 11.99 -1.23
N PRO A 61 -12.48 11.81 -0.44
CA PRO A 61 -11.58 10.64 -0.41
C PRO A 61 -12.25 9.41 0.24
N CYS A 62 -12.03 8.23 -0.37
CA CYS A 62 -12.56 6.99 0.17
C CYS A 62 -11.72 6.51 1.35
N GLY A 63 -12.37 6.07 2.43
CA GLY A 63 -11.66 5.37 3.50
C GLY A 63 -11.36 3.93 3.12
N PHE A 64 -10.11 3.51 3.34
CA PHE A 64 -9.63 2.15 3.10
C PHE A 64 -9.52 1.33 4.39
N PHE A 65 -9.14 1.97 5.49
CA PHE A 65 -8.88 1.30 6.75
C PHE A 65 -10.18 1.11 7.54
N ASP A 66 -10.36 -0.06 8.17
CA ASP A 66 -11.54 -0.34 8.99
C ASP A 66 -11.48 0.28 10.40
N THR A 67 -10.27 0.63 10.87
CA THR A 67 -10.06 1.27 12.18
C THR A 67 -9.14 2.48 12.05
N ILE A 68 -9.34 3.48 12.92
CA ILE A 68 -8.48 4.66 12.98
C ILE A 68 -7.05 4.29 13.40
N ASP A 69 -6.92 3.34 14.33
CA ASP A 69 -5.63 2.89 14.87
C ASP A 69 -4.77 2.23 13.77
N MET A 70 -5.36 1.38 12.93
CA MET A 70 -4.65 0.76 11.81
C MET A 70 -4.22 1.81 10.78
N CYS A 71 -5.10 2.76 10.48
CA CYS A 71 -4.80 3.86 9.58
C CYS A 71 -3.63 4.71 10.11
N ASP A 72 -3.66 5.14 11.37
CA ASP A 72 -2.61 5.97 11.95
C ASP A 72 -1.28 5.20 12.02
N LYS A 73 -1.28 3.93 12.44
CA LYS A 73 -0.06 3.10 12.51
C LYS A 73 0.63 2.91 11.17
N ILE A 74 -0.14 2.76 10.09
CA ILE A 74 0.39 2.57 8.75
C ILE A 74 0.78 3.91 8.13
N CYS A 75 -0.12 4.90 8.16
CA CYS A 75 0.05 6.16 7.42
C CYS A 75 0.95 7.20 8.09
N THR A 76 1.36 7.00 9.35
CA THR A 76 2.39 7.83 10.00
C THR A 76 3.81 7.40 9.68
N LYS A 77 4.01 6.24 9.02
CA LYS A 77 5.34 5.76 8.62
C LYS A 77 5.81 6.48 7.35
N GLU A 78 7.12 6.63 7.23
CA GLU A 78 7.74 7.23 6.05
C GLU A 78 7.73 6.29 4.83
N SER A 79 7.75 4.98 5.06
CA SER A 79 7.72 3.98 3.99
C SER A 79 7.14 2.64 4.42
N TRP A 80 6.57 1.94 3.44
CA TRP A 80 6.22 0.54 3.50
C TRP A 80 6.62 -0.11 2.19
N THR A 81 7.26 -1.27 2.26
CA THR A 81 7.28 -2.20 1.13
C THR A 81 6.08 -3.14 1.26
N ILE A 82 5.68 -3.79 0.17
CA ILE A 82 4.56 -4.76 0.20
C ILE A 82 4.86 -5.87 1.20
N SER A 83 6.06 -6.47 1.16
CA SER A 83 6.41 -7.57 2.07
C SER A 83 6.39 -7.15 3.55
N HIS A 84 6.92 -5.97 3.87
CA HIS A 84 6.90 -5.45 5.24
C HIS A 84 5.48 -5.17 5.72
N LEU A 85 4.62 -4.62 4.85
CA LEU A 85 3.22 -4.38 5.18
C LEU A 85 2.47 -5.70 5.41
N GLU A 86 2.67 -6.71 4.58
CA GLU A 86 2.05 -8.03 4.74
C GLU A 86 2.45 -8.70 6.06
N VAL A 87 3.74 -8.68 6.39
CA VAL A 87 4.25 -9.19 7.66
C VAL A 87 3.66 -8.40 8.83
N TYR A 88 3.57 -7.09 8.71
CA TYR A 88 2.99 -6.24 9.75
C TYR A 88 1.51 -6.55 9.99
N VAL A 89 0.72 -6.60 8.92
CA VAL A 89 -0.72 -6.88 8.97
C VAL A 89 -1.00 -8.28 9.52
N ARG A 90 -0.20 -9.28 9.16
CA ARG A 90 -0.33 -10.64 9.68
C ARG A 90 -0.11 -10.75 11.19
N ASN A 91 0.70 -9.86 11.76
CA ASN A 91 1.03 -9.85 13.18
C ASN A 91 0.16 -8.88 14.00
N MET A 92 -0.84 -8.25 13.39
CA MET A 92 -1.79 -7.42 14.13
C MET A 92 -2.75 -8.31 14.94
N PRO A 93 -3.08 -7.89 16.18
CA PRO A 93 -3.99 -8.62 17.07
C PRO A 93 -5.44 -8.67 16.55
#